data_AF-D2BBY5-F1
#
_entry.id   AF-D2BBY5-F1
#
_cell.length_a   1.000
_cell.length_b   1.000
_cell.length_c   1.000
_cell.angle_alpha   90.00
_cell.angle_beta   90.00
_cell.angle_gamma   90.00
#
_symmetry.space_group_name_H-M   'P 1'
#
loop_
_entity.id
_entity.type
_entity.pdbx_description
1 polymer ?
#
loop_
_entity_poly.entity_id
_entity_poly.type
_entity_poly.pdbx_seq_one_letter_code
_entity_poly.pdbx_strand_id
1 'polypeptide(L)'
;MTAGAARAGKVAAGTSVIDDYVDRLYRMLKGPSHAKRDLLAEARDGLLDATEALERRGLGRVEAERRAVREFGLLSEIAHGYQRELSVQAMEFTCD
;
A
#
# COMPACT_ATOMS: atom_id res chain seq x y z
N MET A 1 -11.13 -25.53 25.55
CA MET A 1 -12.30 -24.64 25.53
C MET A 1 -11.91 -23.29 26.11
N THR A 2 -11.65 -22.31 25.27
CA THR A 2 -11.92 -20.88 25.53
C THR A 2 -12.05 -20.21 24.17
N ALA A 3 -13.25 -19.69 23.95
CA ALA A 3 -13.67 -19.00 22.76
C ALA A 3 -13.04 -17.62 22.70
N GLY A 4 -12.89 -17.11 21.48
CA GLY A 4 -12.41 -15.75 21.23
C GLY A 4 -12.53 -15.38 19.76
N ALA A 5 -13.63 -15.75 19.11
CA ALA A 5 -13.99 -15.17 17.83
C ALA A 5 -14.28 -13.68 18.05
N ALA A 6 -13.40 -12.81 17.58
CA ALA A 6 -13.75 -11.43 17.26
C ALA A 6 -13.71 -11.29 15.74
N ARG A 7 -14.88 -11.46 15.12
CA ARG A 7 -15.15 -10.83 13.83
C ARG A 7 -15.11 -9.31 14.04
N ALA A 8 -13.95 -8.69 13.83
CA ALA A 8 -13.89 -7.29 13.44
C ALA A 8 -13.97 -7.31 11.90
N GLY A 9 -15.15 -7.18 11.32
CA GLY A 9 -15.79 -5.87 11.21
C GLY A 9 -15.45 -5.35 9.82
N LYS A 10 -16.29 -5.71 8.84
CA LYS A 10 -16.26 -5.17 7.50
C LYS A 10 -16.43 -3.65 7.58
N VAL A 11 -15.33 -2.89 7.58
CA VAL A 11 -15.41 -1.44 7.49
C VAL A 11 -15.56 -1.10 6.01
N ALA A 12 -16.79 -0.84 5.60
CA ALA A 12 -17.07 -0.21 4.32
C ALA A 12 -16.89 1.32 4.46
N ALA A 13 -15.99 1.86 3.64
CA ALA A 13 -16.02 3.18 3.02
C ALA A 13 -16.00 4.44 3.91
N GLY A 14 -14.90 4.60 4.66
CA GLY A 14 -14.10 5.83 4.56
C GLY A 14 -12.70 5.36 4.14
N THR A 15 -12.16 5.89 3.03
CA THR A 15 -10.90 5.41 2.44
C THR A 15 -9.83 5.25 3.53
N SER A 16 -9.30 4.03 3.70
CA SER A 16 -8.35 3.75 4.78
C SER A 16 -7.08 4.62 4.63
N VAL A 17 -6.26 4.73 5.68
CA VAL A 17 -5.02 5.53 5.57
C VAL A 17 -4.09 4.95 4.49
N ILE A 18 -4.16 3.63 4.28
CA ILE A 18 -3.45 2.91 3.21
C ILE A 18 -4.03 3.28 1.85
N ASP A 19 -5.35 3.18 1.67
CA ASP A 19 -5.98 3.45 0.38
C ASP A 19 -5.75 4.93 -0.04
N ASP A 20 -5.82 5.87 0.91
CA ASP A 20 -5.52 7.29 0.67
C ASP A 20 -4.05 7.51 0.26
N TYR A 21 -3.12 6.76 0.86
CA TYR A 21 -1.70 6.82 0.52
C TYR A 21 -1.46 6.27 -0.90
N VAL A 22 -2.01 5.11 -1.21
CA VAL A 22 -1.88 4.44 -2.51
C VAL A 22 -2.52 5.28 -3.62
N ASP A 23 -3.68 5.89 -3.38
CA ASP A 23 -4.35 6.77 -4.34
C ASP A 23 -3.51 8.02 -4.65
N ARG A 24 -2.89 8.62 -3.63
CA ARG A 24 -1.98 9.76 -3.82
C ARG A 24 -0.75 9.34 -4.60
N LEU A 25 -0.18 8.18 -4.28
CA LEU A 25 0.98 7.64 -4.99
C LEU A 25 0.66 7.37 -6.47
N TYR A 26 -0.50 6.78 -6.78
CA TYR A 26 -0.96 6.55 -8.15
C TYR A 26 -0.99 7.82 -9.01
N ARG A 27 -1.42 8.94 -8.43
CA ARG A 27 -1.53 10.24 -9.10
C ARG A 27 -0.16 10.86 -9.40
N MET A 28 0.84 10.55 -8.60
CA MET A 28 2.22 11.02 -8.78
C MET A 28 2.94 10.26 -9.91
N LEU A 29 2.62 8.98 -10.09
CA LEU A 29 3.28 8.11 -11.06
C LEU A 29 2.81 8.33 -12.51
N LYS A 30 3.77 8.30 -13.43
CA LYS A 30 3.57 8.37 -14.89
C LYS A 30 3.86 7.02 -15.52
N GLY A 31 3.09 6.69 -16.56
CA GLY A 31 3.20 5.43 -17.29
C GLY A 31 1.85 4.74 -17.47
N PRO A 32 1.85 3.55 -18.10
CA PRO A 32 0.65 2.78 -18.36
C PRO A 32 -0.15 2.48 -17.08
N SER A 33 -1.47 2.65 -17.15
CA SER A 33 -2.34 2.48 -15.98
C SER A 33 -2.31 1.08 -15.38
N HIS A 34 -2.07 0.04 -16.17
CA HIS A 34 -1.98 -1.35 -15.69
C HIS A 34 -0.69 -1.55 -14.87
N ALA A 35 0.47 -1.20 -15.42
CA ALA A 35 1.76 -1.31 -14.73
C ALA A 35 1.77 -0.55 -13.40
N LYS A 36 1.17 0.66 -13.38
CA LYS A 36 0.99 1.40 -12.13
C LYS A 36 0.10 0.68 -11.11
N ARG A 37 -0.98 0.04 -11.56
CA ARG A 37 -1.90 -0.67 -10.66
C ARG A 37 -1.26 -1.92 -10.08
N ASP A 38 -0.50 -2.65 -10.89
CA ASP A 38 0.18 -3.87 -10.46
C ASP A 38 1.21 -3.54 -9.37
N LEU A 39 2.06 -2.54 -9.62
CA LEU A 39 3.05 -2.07 -8.64
C LEU A 39 2.41 -1.57 -7.33
N LEU A 40 1.27 -0.89 -7.43
CA LEU A 40 0.56 -0.38 -6.26
C LEU A 40 -0.25 -1.44 -5.52
N ALA A 41 -0.66 -2.52 -6.18
CA ALA A 41 -1.27 -3.66 -5.51
C ALA A 41 -0.26 -4.31 -4.56
N GLU A 42 0.97 -4.52 -5.02
CA GLU A 42 2.06 -5.04 -4.18
C GLU A 42 2.38 -4.12 -2.99
N ALA A 43 2.45 -2.80 -3.24
CA ALA A 43 2.66 -1.81 -2.18
C ALA A 43 1.54 -1.86 -1.13
N ARG A 44 0.28 -1.97 -1.59
CA ARG A 44 -0.89 -2.06 -0.72
C ARG A 44 -0.87 -3.34 0.11
N ASP A 45 -0.53 -4.47 -0.49
CA ASP A 45 -0.46 -5.76 0.21
C ASP A 45 0.64 -5.72 1.29
N GLY A 46 1.83 -5.19 0.98
CA GLY A 46 2.89 -5.00 1.97
C GLY A 46 2.50 -4.08 3.13
N LEU A 47 1.74 -3.01 2.86
CA LEU A 47 1.21 -2.11 3.90
C LEU A 47 0.17 -2.81 4.80
N LEU A 48 -0.65 -3.69 4.22
CA LEU A 48 -1.60 -4.51 4.98
C LEU A 48 -0.87 -5.52 5.88
N ASP A 49 0.13 -6.23 5.35
CA ASP A 49 0.94 -7.16 6.13
C ASP A 49 1.63 -6.47 7.32
N ALA A 50 2.17 -5.26 7.10
CA ALA A 50 2.75 -4.44 8.15
C ALA A 50 1.72 -3.99 9.19
N THR A 51 0.53 -3.58 8.74
CA THR A 51 -0.59 -3.21 9.61
C THR A 51 -1.01 -4.38 10.49
N GLU A 52 -1.20 -5.56 9.92
CA GLU A 52 -1.56 -6.77 10.67
C GLU A 52 -0.47 -7.13 11.69
N ALA A 53 0.81 -6.97 11.34
CA ALA A 53 1.91 -7.19 12.28
C ALA A 53 1.87 -6.21 13.46
N LEU A 54 1.50 -4.95 13.22
CA LEU A 54 1.33 -3.93 14.26
C LEU A 54 0.08 -4.19 15.11
N GLU A 55 -1.02 -4.67 14.52
CA GLU A 55 -2.22 -5.09 15.26
C GLU A 55 -1.92 -6.27 16.19
N ARG A 56 -1.13 -7.25 15.73
CA ARG A 56 -0.64 -8.36 16.58
C ARG A 56 0.22 -7.89 17.75
N ARG A 57 0.79 -6.69 17.67
CA ARG A 57 1.55 -6.04 18.75
C ARG A 57 0.67 -5.16 19.67
N GLY A 58 -0.64 -5.16 19.45
CA GLY A 58 -1.64 -4.48 20.30
C GLY A 58 -2.03 -3.09 19.83
N LEU A 59 -1.60 -2.63 18.65
CA LEU A 59 -2.08 -1.37 18.09
C LEU A 59 -3.51 -1.53 17.55
N GLY A 60 -4.34 -0.50 17.70
CA GLY A 60 -5.63 -0.43 17.01
C GLY A 60 -5.44 -0.19 15.52
N ARG A 61 -6.34 -0.73 14.69
CA ARG A 61 -6.31 -0.68 13.21
C ARG A 61 -5.83 0.64 12.61
N VAL A 62 -6.48 1.75 12.96
CA VAL A 62 -6.16 3.08 12.40
C VAL A 62 -4.74 3.54 12.76
N GLU A 63 -4.28 3.26 13.99
CA GLU A 63 -2.92 3.62 14.40
C GLU A 63 -1.88 2.69 13.78
N ALA A 64 -2.22 1.41 13.62
CA ALA A 64 -1.41 0.44 12.88
C ALA A 64 -1.21 0.88 11.42
N GLU A 65 -2.28 1.26 10.71
CA GLU A 65 -2.18 1.77 9.33
C GLU A 65 -1.32 3.05 9.25
N ARG A 66 -1.54 4.02 10.15
CA ARG A 66 -0.72 5.24 10.20
C ARG A 66 0.75 4.93 10.46
N ARG A 67 1.02 3.97 11.33
CA ARG A 67 2.40 3.55 11.63
C ARG A 67 3.02 2.82 10.44
N ALA A 68 2.29 1.92 9.79
CA ALA A 68 2.73 1.23 8.58
C ALA A 68 3.08 2.23 7.47
N VAL A 69 2.21 3.20 7.17
CA VAL A 69 2.49 4.25 6.16
C VAL A 69 3.71 5.10 6.53
N ARG A 70 3.87 5.47 7.81
CA ARG A 70 5.06 6.22 8.27
C ARG A 70 6.34 5.40 8.12
N GLU A 71 6.30 4.09 8.38
CA GLU A 71 7.44 3.19 8.22
C GLU A 71 7.74 2.88 6.75
N PHE A 72 6.71 2.85 5.90
CA PHE A 72 6.84 2.61 4.47
C PHE A 72 7.56 3.76 3.75
N GLY A 73 7.25 5.00 4.11
CA GLY A 73 8.04 6.17 3.72
C GLY A 73 7.23 7.31 3.12
N LEU A 74 7.92 8.41 2.81
CA LEU A 74 7.30 9.60 2.26
C LEU A 74 6.84 9.36 0.82
N LEU A 75 5.67 9.90 0.47
CA LEU A 75 5.09 9.77 -0.88
C LEU A 75 6.08 10.14 -2.00
N SER A 76 6.89 11.19 -1.81
CA SER A 76 7.87 11.63 -2.81
C SER A 76 9.03 10.66 -3.01
N GLU A 77 9.51 10.04 -1.93
CA GLU A 77 10.63 9.10 -1.97
C GLU A 77 10.20 7.81 -2.67
N ILE A 78 9.05 7.27 -2.24
CA ILE A 78 8.47 6.06 -2.83
C ILE A 78 8.07 6.30 -4.28
N ALA A 79 7.46 7.45 -4.61
CA ALA A 79 7.12 7.78 -5.99
C ALA A 79 8.35 7.82 -6.90
N HIS A 80 9.48 8.37 -6.42
CA HIS A 80 10.72 8.37 -7.19
C HIS A 80 11.22 6.94 -7.43
N GLY A 81 11.28 6.11 -6.38
CA GLY A 81 11.67 4.70 -6.51
C GLY A 81 10.84 3.96 -7.55
N TYR A 82 9.53 4.03 -7.42
CA TYR A 82 8.58 3.37 -8.32
C TYR A 82 8.61 3.94 -9.74
N GLN A 83 8.85 5.25 -9.90
CA GLN A 83 9.00 5.82 -11.24
C GLN A 83 10.21 5.25 -11.97
N ARG A 84 11.32 4.97 -11.27
CA ARG A 84 12.50 4.32 -11.86
C ARG A 84 12.20 2.89 -12.30
N GLU A 85 11.48 2.12 -11.47
CA GLU A 85 11.08 0.75 -11.80
C GLU A 85 10.16 0.72 -13.02
N LEU A 86 9.15 1.59 -13.07
CA LEU A 86 8.26 1.73 -14.22
C LEU A 86 9.01 2.13 -15.49
N SER A 87 10.04 2.97 -15.40
CA SER A 87 10.86 3.33 -16.55
C SER A 87 11.68 2.15 -17.08
N VAL A 88 12.18 1.27 -16.20
CA VAL A 88 12.90 0.04 -16.61
C VAL A 88 11.94 -0.95 -17.28
N GLN A 89 10.77 -1.20 -16.69
CA GLN A 89 9.75 -2.08 -17.28
C GLN A 89 9.25 -1.55 -18.63
N ALA A 90 9.10 -0.23 -18.77
CA ALA A 90 8.71 0.38 -20.04
C ALA A 90 9.77 0.16 -21.13
N MET A 91 11.06 0.18 -20.78
CA MET A 91 12.15 -0.13 -21.74
C MET A 91 12.09 -1.58 -22.20
N GLU A 92 11.75 -2.51 -21.31
CA GLU A 92 11.60 -3.94 -21.61
C GLU A 92 10.47 -4.21 -22.61
N PHE A 93 9.37 -3.44 -22.56
CA PHE A 93 8.27 -3.54 -23.52
C PHE A 93 8.53 -2.87 -24.88
N THR A 94 9.56 -2.03 -25.00
CA THR A 94 9.86 -1.28 -26.25
C THR A 94 10.95 -1.90 -27.13
N CYS A 95 11.51 -3.04 -26.73
CA CYS A 95 12.46 -3.80 -27.54
C CYS A 95 11.82 -5.12 -28.03
N ASP A 96 10.77 -5.00 -28.85
CA ASP A 96 10.25 -6.05 -29.74
C ASP A 96 9.98 -5.39 -31.11
#